data_AF-A0A927C9T2-F1
#
_entry.id   AF-A0A927C9T2-F1
#
_cell.length_a   1.000
_cell.length_b   1.000
_cell.length_c   1.000
_cell.angle_alpha   90.00
_cell.angle_beta   90.00
_cell.angle_gamma   90.00
#
_symmetry.space_group_name_H-M   'P 1'
#
loop_
_entity.id
_entity.type
_entity.pdbx_description
1 polymer ?
#
loop_
_entity_poly.entity_id
_entity_poly.type
_entity_poly.pdbx_seq_one_letter_code
_entity_poly.pdbx_strand_id
1 'polypeptide(L)'
;MIRFIKKPIVLLVAAVSMLAGCSGGQDSKTGQAANSAAKTWETPKEPVTISFYLPYATDTATFMEQYGNAIVKKFPHVTLKLVNSPDTNVAGNLSNLLASQEPIDIFLNGDTNHYRYITPFKFQYDITDMIKRSGYDLKRLEPSTLEAVKALPRMAKYMHCLCG
;
A
#
# COMPACT_ATOMS: atom_id res chain seq x y z
N MET A 1 -28.96 -20.21 -68.82
CA MET A 1 -29.74 -19.98 -67.59
C MET A 1 -29.59 -18.51 -67.20
N ILE A 2 -30.72 -17.82 -67.08
CA ILE A 2 -30.86 -16.41 -66.69
C ILE A 2 -31.22 -16.36 -65.21
N ARG A 3 -30.60 -15.46 -64.43
CA ARG A 3 -31.20 -14.55 -63.42
C ARG A 3 -30.06 -13.85 -62.64
N PHE A 4 -29.71 -12.57 -62.80
CA PHE A 4 -30.38 -11.28 -62.59
C PHE A 4 -30.59 -10.85 -61.11
N ILE A 5 -29.96 -9.71 -60.77
CA ILE A 5 -30.33 -8.63 -59.81
C ILE A 5 -30.02 -8.97 -58.32
N LYS A 6 -29.45 -8.11 -57.45
CA LYS A 6 -29.52 -6.64 -57.34
C LYS A 6 -28.27 -6.03 -56.65
N LYS A 7 -27.73 -4.92 -57.19
CA LYS A 7 -26.97 -3.88 -56.44
C LYS A 7 -28.00 -2.88 -55.81
N PRO A 8 -27.69 -1.68 -55.23
CA PRO A 8 -26.42 -1.02 -54.85
C PRO A 8 -26.46 -0.20 -53.51
N ILE A 9 -25.31 0.37 -53.12
CA ILE A 9 -25.02 1.76 -52.64
C ILE A 9 -26.15 2.55 -51.93
N VAL A 10 -25.88 3.15 -50.75
CA VAL A 10 -26.08 4.60 -50.43
C VAL A 10 -25.40 4.96 -49.10
N LEU A 11 -24.78 6.14 -49.10
CA LEU A 11 -23.99 6.83 -48.08
C LEU A 11 -24.72 8.14 -47.77
N LEU A 12 -25.21 8.42 -46.54
CA LEU A 12 -25.59 9.79 -46.10
C LEU A 12 -25.99 9.90 -44.61
N VAL A 13 -25.24 10.74 -43.88
CA VAL A 13 -25.66 11.84 -42.98
C VAL A 13 -26.60 11.61 -41.77
N ALA A 14 -26.00 11.82 -40.60
CA ALA A 14 -26.35 12.69 -39.45
C ALA A 14 -27.77 12.81 -38.85
N ALA A 15 -27.74 13.10 -37.54
CA ALA A 15 -28.79 13.54 -36.61
C ALA A 15 -29.70 12.40 -36.13
N VAL A 16 -30.08 12.27 -34.86
CA VAL A 16 -30.47 13.28 -33.88
C VAL A 16 -30.23 12.73 -32.46
N SER A 17 -29.55 13.53 -31.65
CA SER A 17 -29.51 13.42 -30.19
C SER A 17 -30.82 13.93 -29.59
N MET A 18 -31.53 13.08 -28.84
CA MET A 18 -32.60 13.48 -27.92
C MET A 18 -32.62 12.56 -26.70
N LEU A 19 -32.54 13.19 -25.53
CA LEU A 19 -33.08 12.85 -24.19
C LEU A 19 -32.41 13.87 -23.25
N ALA A 20 -32.96 15.08 -23.08
CA ALA A 20 -33.88 15.47 -22.00
C ALA A 20 -33.36 15.01 -20.62
N GLY A 21 -33.11 15.84 -19.60
CA GLY A 21 -33.42 17.23 -19.33
C GLY A 21 -33.53 17.36 -17.80
N CYS A 22 -32.81 18.29 -17.19
CA CYS A 22 -33.25 18.94 -15.95
C CYS A 22 -32.48 20.27 -15.82
N SER A 23 -33.11 21.33 -16.26
CA SER A 23 -32.77 22.70 -15.90
C SER A 23 -33.51 23.06 -14.61
N GLY A 24 -32.78 23.58 -13.64
CA GLY A 24 -33.33 24.22 -12.45
C GLY A 24 -32.17 24.87 -11.70
N GLY A 25 -31.78 26.07 -12.14
CA GLY A 25 -30.61 26.76 -11.63
C GLY A 25 -30.84 27.40 -10.25
N GLN A 26 -29.79 27.46 -9.44
CA GLN A 26 -29.26 28.70 -8.87
C GLN A 26 -27.87 28.44 -8.24
N ASP A 27 -26.97 29.41 -8.41
CA ASP A 27 -25.66 29.61 -7.77
C ASP A 27 -24.55 28.57 -7.94
N SER A 28 -23.55 28.92 -8.75
CA SER A 28 -22.17 28.43 -8.60
C SER A 28 -21.18 29.26 -9.43
N LYS A 29 -20.49 30.21 -8.79
CA LYS A 29 -19.12 30.54 -9.15
C LYS A 29 -18.26 30.71 -7.89
N THR A 30 -17.18 29.93 -7.91
CA THR A 30 -15.89 30.13 -7.25
C THR A 30 -15.69 29.39 -5.92
N GLY A 31 -14.85 28.34 -5.98
CA GLY A 31 -13.98 28.02 -4.85
C GLY A 31 -13.93 26.58 -4.34
N GLN A 32 -14.40 25.57 -5.09
CA GLN A 32 -14.20 24.17 -4.67
C GLN A 32 -12.86 23.63 -5.18
N ALA A 33 -11.81 23.84 -4.39
CA ALA A 33 -10.54 23.14 -4.51
C ALA A 33 -10.09 22.66 -3.13
N ALA A 34 -10.71 21.58 -2.65
CA ALA A 34 -10.13 20.65 -1.67
C ALA A 34 -11.13 19.51 -1.41
N ASN A 35 -11.41 18.69 -2.42
CA ASN A 35 -11.90 17.35 -2.14
C ASN A 35 -11.45 16.38 -3.24
N SER A 36 -10.14 16.30 -3.47
CA SER A 36 -9.56 15.15 -4.16
C SER A 36 -9.55 13.98 -3.21
N ALA A 37 -10.65 13.23 -3.26
CA ALA A 37 -10.82 11.83 -2.93
C ALA A 37 -9.58 11.15 -2.31
N ALA A 38 -9.56 11.07 -0.98
CA ALA A 38 -8.97 9.90 -0.34
C ALA A 38 -9.72 8.69 -0.91
N LYS A 39 -9.10 7.95 -1.83
CA LYS A 39 -9.59 6.61 -2.20
C LYS A 39 -9.59 5.78 -0.92
N THR A 40 -10.76 5.64 -0.32
CA THR A 40 -11.03 4.79 0.83
C THR A 40 -10.36 3.46 0.60
N TRP A 41 -9.52 3.02 1.54
CA TRP A 41 -9.00 1.67 1.55
C TRP A 41 -10.21 0.74 1.62
N GLU A 42 -10.42 -0.08 0.59
CA GLU A 42 -11.44 -1.11 0.67
C GLU A 42 -11.06 -2.02 1.84
N THR A 43 -11.92 -2.06 2.86
CA THR A 43 -11.73 -2.99 3.97
C THR A 43 -11.75 -4.41 3.40
N PRO A 44 -10.68 -5.20 3.58
CA PRO A 44 -10.71 -6.60 3.20
C PRO A 44 -11.89 -7.26 3.91
N LYS A 45 -12.81 -7.83 3.12
CA LYS A 45 -14.00 -8.49 3.67
C LYS A 45 -13.68 -9.86 4.23
N GLU A 46 -12.50 -10.39 3.93
CA GLU A 46 -12.06 -11.72 4.31
C GLU A 46 -11.05 -11.64 5.47
N PRO A 47 -11.02 -12.66 6.35
CA PRO A 47 -9.98 -12.78 7.36
C PRO A 47 -8.59 -12.74 6.72
N VAL A 48 -7.73 -11.88 7.24
CA VAL A 48 -6.34 -11.75 6.76
C VAL A 48 -5.38 -11.96 7.92
N THR A 49 -4.30 -12.70 7.69
CA THR A 49 -3.21 -12.83 8.65
C THR A 49 -2.09 -11.87 8.27
N ILE A 50 -1.66 -11.04 9.22
CA ILE A 50 -0.51 -10.14 9.06
C ILE A 50 0.61 -10.63 9.97
N SER A 51 1.76 -10.90 9.37
CA SER A 51 2.96 -11.38 10.04
C SER A 51 3.87 -10.24 10.47
N PHE A 52 4.23 -10.23 11.76
CA PHE A 52 5.16 -9.29 12.35
C PHE A 52 6.45 -10.01 12.72
N TYR A 53 7.56 -9.58 12.14
CA TYR A 53 8.88 -9.99 12.59
C TYR A 53 9.39 -9.04 13.67
N LEU A 54 9.69 -9.61 14.83
CA LEU A 54 10.08 -8.92 16.05
C LEU A 54 11.50 -9.35 16.46
N PRO A 55 12.54 -8.62 16.03
CA PRO A 55 13.94 -9.01 16.25
C PRO A 55 14.40 -8.88 17.70
N TYR A 56 13.72 -8.06 18.50
CA TYR A 56 14.12 -7.71 19.87
C TYR A 56 12.94 -7.69 20.85
N ALA A 57 11.76 -8.20 20.46
CA ALA A 57 10.61 -8.15 21.34
C ALA A 57 10.74 -9.15 22.48
N THR A 58 10.40 -8.67 23.68
CA THR A 58 10.65 -9.35 24.94
C THR A 58 9.66 -10.50 25.17
N ASP A 59 8.44 -10.41 24.63
CA ASP A 59 7.47 -11.51 24.51
C ASP A 59 6.21 -11.05 23.71
N THR A 60 5.32 -11.99 23.39
CA THR A 60 4.03 -11.74 22.73
C THR A 60 3.11 -10.82 23.53
N ALA A 61 3.12 -10.91 24.87
CA ALA A 61 2.20 -10.16 25.72
C ALA A 61 2.50 -8.66 25.65
N THR A 62 3.78 -8.29 25.69
CA THR A 62 4.28 -6.93 25.55
C THR A 62 3.89 -6.33 24.19
N PHE A 63 4.05 -7.09 23.10
CA PHE A 63 3.60 -6.65 21.78
C PHE A 63 2.09 -6.40 21.74
N MET A 64 1.30 -7.30 22.33
CA MET A 64 -0.16 -7.17 22.36
C MET A 64 -0.60 -5.96 23.17
N GLU A 65 0.04 -5.70 24.31
CA GLU A 65 -0.23 -4.52 25.13
C GLU A 65 0.06 -3.21 24.39
N GLN A 66 1.24 -3.11 23.76
CA GLN A 66 1.70 -1.87 23.11
C GLN A 66 1.01 -1.60 21.76
N TYR A 67 0.74 -2.65 20.98
CA TYR A 67 0.28 -2.51 19.59
C TYR A 67 -0.91 -3.41 19.28
N GLY A 68 -0.79 -4.72 19.56
CA GLY A 68 -1.71 -5.73 19.03
C GLY A 68 -3.17 -5.53 19.44
N ASN A 69 -3.44 -5.16 20.68
CA ASN A 69 -4.80 -4.93 21.19
C ASN A 69 -5.52 -3.80 20.44
N ALA A 70 -4.80 -2.71 20.15
CA ALA A 70 -5.36 -1.59 19.38
C ALA A 70 -5.62 -1.99 17.92
N ILE A 71 -4.73 -2.81 17.33
CA ILE A 71 -4.87 -3.31 15.96
C ILE A 71 -6.10 -4.22 15.85
N VAL A 72 -6.21 -5.25 16.70
CA VAL A 72 -7.34 -6.19 16.68
C VAL A 72 -8.67 -5.48 16.95
N LYS A 73 -8.70 -4.51 17.87
CA LYS A 73 -9.90 -3.71 18.13
C LYS A 73 -10.34 -2.89 16.92
N LYS A 74 -9.39 -2.35 16.15
CA LYS A 74 -9.69 -1.52 14.98
C LYS A 74 -9.96 -2.35 13.72
N PHE A 75 -9.33 -3.52 13.61
CA PHE A 75 -9.39 -4.42 12.47
C PHE A 75 -9.70 -5.84 12.96
N PRO A 76 -10.97 -6.13 13.32
CA PRO A 76 -11.35 -7.42 13.90
C PRO A 76 -11.23 -8.60 12.94
N HIS A 77 -11.06 -8.35 11.64
CA HIS A 77 -10.81 -9.35 10.60
C HIS A 77 -9.32 -9.68 10.43
N VAL A 78 -8.43 -8.98 11.14
CA VAL A 78 -6.99 -9.19 11.07
C VAL A 78 -6.54 -10.15 12.18
N THR A 79 -5.84 -11.21 11.79
CA THR A 79 -5.11 -12.10 12.69
C THR A 79 -3.64 -11.69 12.72
N LEU A 80 -3.04 -11.59 13.91
CA LEU A 80 -1.63 -11.22 14.06
C LEU A 80 -0.79 -12.49 14.27
N LYS A 81 0.18 -12.72 13.39
CA LYS A 81 1.20 -13.76 13.54
C LYS A 81 2.52 -13.12 13.96
N LEU A 82 3.08 -13.50 15.10
CA LEU A 82 4.35 -12.95 15.58
C LEU A 82 5.48 -13.95 15.33
N VAL A 83 6.55 -13.48 14.70
CA VAL A 83 7.78 -14.23 14.45
C VAL A 83 8.88 -13.53 15.24
N ASN A 84 9.40 -14.20 16.27
CA ASN A 84 10.48 -13.66 17.10
C ASN A 84 11.82 -14.15 16.57
N SER A 85 12.84 -13.29 16.64
CA SER A 85 14.22 -13.74 16.43
C SER A 85 14.74 -14.43 17.70
N PRO A 86 15.58 -15.46 17.60
CA PRO A 86 16.50 -15.75 18.68
C PRO A 86 17.39 -14.52 18.92
N ASP A 87 17.51 -14.09 20.17
CA ASP A 87 18.08 -12.79 20.59
C ASP A 87 19.51 -12.51 20.08
N THR A 88 20.24 -13.53 19.62
CA THR A 88 21.67 -13.44 19.32
C THR A 88 22.02 -13.36 17.84
N ASN A 89 21.10 -13.63 16.90
CA ASN A 89 21.44 -13.64 15.46
C ASN A 89 20.27 -13.25 14.52
N VAL A 90 19.89 -11.98 14.55
CA VAL A 90 18.82 -11.42 13.69
C VAL A 90 19.10 -11.64 12.19
N ALA A 91 20.33 -11.41 11.73
CA ALA A 91 20.67 -11.55 10.30
C ALA A 91 20.60 -13.01 9.82
N GLY A 92 21.08 -13.96 10.63
CA GLY A 92 20.96 -15.39 10.33
C GLY A 92 19.52 -15.86 10.35
N ASN A 93 18.73 -15.37 11.31
CA ASN A 93 17.30 -15.69 11.37
C ASN A 93 16.54 -15.13 10.16
N LEU A 94 16.78 -13.87 9.75
CA LEU A 94 16.23 -13.30 8.53
C LEU A 94 16.61 -14.11 7.27
N SER A 95 17.86 -14.54 7.17
CA SER A 95 18.32 -15.40 6.07
C SER A 95 17.53 -16.71 6.02
N ASN A 96 17.29 -17.33 7.18
CA ASN A 96 16.52 -18.57 7.27
C ASN A 96 15.05 -18.37 6.90
N LEU A 97 14.42 -17.29 7.39
CA LEU A 97 13.02 -16.97 7.09
C LEU A 97 12.82 -16.74 5.58
N LEU A 98 13.75 -16.03 4.93
CA LEU A 98 13.72 -15.84 3.48
C LEU A 98 13.93 -17.15 2.72
N ALA A 99 14.88 -17.99 3.16
CA ALA A 99 15.14 -19.28 2.54
C ALA A 99 13.93 -20.24 2.67
N SER A 100 13.22 -20.19 3.80
CA SER A 100 12.01 -20.99 4.04
C SER A 100 10.74 -20.38 3.43
N GLN A 101 10.84 -19.21 2.80
CA GLN A 101 9.69 -18.46 2.28
C GLN A 101 8.63 -18.18 3.36
N GLU A 102 9.07 -18.02 4.61
CA GLU A 102 8.19 -17.65 5.72
C GLU A 102 7.72 -16.20 5.49
N PRO A 103 6.41 -15.92 5.51
CA PRO A 103 5.91 -14.57 5.26
C PRO A 103 6.36 -13.60 6.36
N ILE A 104 6.84 -12.43 5.93
CA ILE A 104 7.14 -11.27 6.79
C ILE A 104 6.49 -10.05 6.16
N ASP A 105 5.39 -9.57 6.72
CA ASP A 105 4.68 -8.39 6.23
C ASP A 105 5.22 -7.12 6.87
N ILE A 106 5.48 -7.15 8.18
CA ILE A 106 5.96 -5.99 8.95
C ILE A 106 7.20 -6.39 9.75
N PHE A 107 8.30 -5.72 9.49
CA PHE A 107 9.51 -5.81 10.31
C PHE A 107 9.52 -4.68 11.35
N LEU A 108 9.22 -5.00 12.61
CA LEU A 108 9.18 -4.01 13.68
C LEU A 108 10.54 -3.88 14.35
N ASN A 109 11.36 -2.96 13.84
CA ASN A 109 12.71 -2.74 14.33
C ASN A 109 12.89 -1.34 14.94
N GLY A 110 13.23 -1.29 16.23
CA GLY A 110 13.55 -0.05 16.95
C GLY A 110 15.04 0.27 17.05
N ASP A 111 15.94 -0.56 16.49
CA ASP A 111 17.39 -0.28 16.51
C ASP A 111 17.70 0.95 15.64
N THR A 112 18.43 1.89 16.21
CA THR A 112 19.03 3.05 15.52
C THR A 112 19.80 2.67 14.25
N ASN A 113 20.34 1.45 14.18
CA ASN A 113 21.08 0.92 13.04
C ASN A 113 20.26 0.00 12.14
N HIS A 114 18.92 0.15 12.12
CA HIS A 114 17.99 -0.69 11.35
C HIS A 114 18.36 -0.88 9.87
N TYR A 115 19.04 0.09 9.26
CA TYR A 115 19.52 0.03 7.88
C TYR A 115 20.37 -1.23 7.57
N ARG A 116 21.05 -1.80 8.56
CA ARG A 116 21.88 -3.01 8.42
C ARG A 116 21.08 -4.26 8.06
N TYR A 117 19.77 -4.27 8.36
CA TYR A 117 18.88 -5.39 8.06
C TYR A 117 17.93 -5.08 6.90
N ILE A 118 17.67 -3.80 6.61
CA ILE A 118 16.72 -3.44 5.55
C ILE A 118 17.37 -3.56 4.17
N THR A 119 18.54 -2.95 3.96
CA THR A 119 19.16 -2.87 2.63
C THR A 119 19.65 -4.22 2.10
N PRO A 120 20.39 -5.05 2.89
CA PRO A 120 20.92 -6.32 2.38
C PRO A 120 19.83 -7.34 2.05
N PHE A 121 18.75 -7.34 2.84
CA PHE A 121 17.62 -8.25 2.70
C PHE A 121 16.48 -7.69 1.85
N LYS A 122 16.62 -6.45 1.36
CA LYS A 122 15.66 -5.76 0.48
C LYS A 122 14.26 -5.62 1.07
N PHE A 123 14.14 -5.39 2.38
CA PHE A 123 12.85 -5.29 3.08
C PHE A 123 12.16 -3.93 2.96
N GLN A 124 12.75 -2.95 2.27
CA GLN A 124 12.10 -1.65 2.11
C GLN A 124 10.97 -1.70 1.07
N TYR A 125 9.79 -1.26 1.49
CA TYR A 125 8.65 -1.01 0.62
C TYR A 125 8.30 0.48 0.66
N ASP A 126 8.08 1.09 -0.51
CA ASP A 126 7.75 2.51 -0.60
C ASP A 126 6.27 2.74 -0.27
N ILE A 127 6.01 3.30 0.91
CA ILE A 127 4.67 3.62 1.40
C ILE A 127 4.25 5.08 1.12
N THR A 128 5.00 5.83 0.29
CA THR A 128 4.73 7.26 0.03
C THR A 128 3.31 7.50 -0.45
N ASP A 129 2.82 6.69 -1.38
CA ASP A 129 1.46 6.84 -1.90
C ASP A 129 0.40 6.39 -0.88
N MET A 130 0.72 5.44 0.01
CA MET A 130 -0.15 5.06 1.12
C MET A 130 -0.28 6.21 2.15
N ILE A 131 0.81 6.90 2.47
CA ILE A 131 0.80 8.09 3.33
C ILE A 131 -0.08 9.18 2.71
N LYS A 132 0.11 9.49 1.43
CA LYS A 132 -0.72 10.50 0.72
C LYS A 132 -2.20 10.12 0.74
N ARG A 133 -2.53 8.86 0.43
CA ARG A 133 -3.93 8.39 0.38
C ARG A 133 -4.60 8.32 1.74
N SER A 134 -3.84 8.01 2.79
CA SER A 134 -4.37 7.95 4.17
C SER A 134 -4.54 9.33 4.81
N GLY A 135 -3.94 10.39 4.23
CA GLY A 135 -3.93 11.71 4.83
C GLY A 135 -3.18 11.75 6.17
N TYR A 136 -2.23 10.84 6.38
CA TYR A 136 -1.47 10.78 7.64
C TYR A 136 -0.59 12.02 7.80
N ASP A 137 -0.70 12.69 8.95
CA ASP A 137 0.09 13.87 9.27
C ASP A 137 1.51 13.49 9.73
N LEU A 138 2.48 13.64 8.83
CA LEU A 138 3.89 13.39 9.10
C LEU A 138 4.50 14.35 10.13
N LYS A 139 3.87 15.50 10.42
CA LYS A 139 4.36 16.44 11.45
C LYS A 139 4.27 15.86 12.86
N ARG A 140 3.54 14.76 13.04
CA ARG A 140 3.43 14.02 14.30
C ARG A 140 4.63 13.13 14.58
N LEU A 141 5.49 12.92 13.59
CA LEU A 141 6.70 12.11 13.72
C LEU A 141 7.88 12.99 14.13
N GLU A 142 8.81 12.40 14.88
CA GLU A 142 10.06 13.07 15.23
C GLU A 142 10.87 13.35 13.93
N PRO A 143 11.30 14.60 13.68
CA PRO A 143 11.88 14.99 12.40
C PRO A 143 13.12 14.17 11.99
N SER A 144 14.05 13.90 12.90
CA SER A 144 15.29 13.21 12.57
C SER A 144 15.06 11.77 12.12
N THR A 145 14.10 11.08 12.74
CA THR A 145 13.67 9.73 12.39
C THR A 145 13.00 9.70 11.02
N LEU A 146 12.14 10.68 10.73
CA LEU A 146 11.48 10.80 9.43
C LEU A 146 12.50 11.02 8.30
N GLU A 147 13.48 11.89 8.50
CA GLU A 147 14.54 12.13 7.51
C GLU A 147 15.45 10.91 7.33
N ALA A 148 15.77 10.18 8.39
CA ALA A 148 16.53 8.93 8.30
C ALA A 148 15.81 7.88 7.43
N VAL A 149 14.49 7.70 7.61
CA VAL A 149 13.69 6.77 6.79
C VAL A 149 13.60 7.23 5.33
N LYS A 150 13.48 8.53 5.06
CA LYS A 150 13.47 9.08 3.69
C LYS A 150 14.80 8.91 2.97
N ALA A 151 15.92 8.91 3.71
CA ALA A 151 17.24 8.66 3.17
C ALA A 151 17.45 7.20 2.77
N LEU A 152 16.60 6.27 3.23
CA LEU A 152 16.67 4.88 2.80
C LEU A 152 16.42 4.77 1.30
N PRO A 153 17.24 3.98 0.61
CA PRO A 153 17.21 3.96 -0.84
C PRO A 153 16.05 3.10 -1.34
N ARG A 154 15.22 3.69 -2.22
CA ARG A 154 14.00 3.07 -2.76
C ARG A 154 14.31 1.85 -3.62
N MET A 155 13.56 0.76 -3.42
CA MET A 155 13.69 -0.50 -4.19
C MET A 155 13.74 -0.28 -5.71
N ALA A 156 12.92 0.63 -6.24
CA ALA A 156 12.85 0.91 -7.67
C ALA A 156 14.18 1.41 -8.27
N LYS A 157 15.06 2.03 -7.47
CA LYS A 157 16.33 2.57 -7.96
C LYS A 157 17.42 1.49 -8.08
N TYR A 158 17.36 0.42 -7.30
CA TYR A 158 18.38 -0.64 -7.32
C TYR A 158 18.19 -1.66 -8.44
N MET A 159 16.97 -1.84 -8.94
CA MET A 159 16.73 -2.76 -10.05
C MET A 159 17.40 -2.28 -11.36
N HIS A 160 17.66 -0.97 -11.50
CA HIS A 160 18.34 -0.41 -12.66
C HIS A 160 19.88 -0.54 -12.61
N CYS A 161 20.47 -0.83 -11.44
CA CYS A 161 21.92 -0.97 -11.29
C CYS A 161 22.41 -2.42 -11.24
N LEU A 162 21.52 -3.42 -11.26
CA LEU A 162 21.89 -4.84 -11.19
C LEU A 162 21.83 -5.56 -12.56
N CYS A 163 21.55 -4.83 -13.64
CA CYS A 163 21.85 -5.26 -15.01
C CYS A 163 23.08 -4.49 -15.49
N GLY A 164 24.26 -4.94 -15.07
CA GLY A 164 25.56 -4.43 -15.50
C GLY A 164 26.61 -5.52 -15.38
#